data_AF-A0A7J4JXR4-F1
#
_entry.id   AF-A0A7J4JXR4-F1
#
_cell.length_a   1.000
_cell.length_b   1.000
_cell.length_c   1.000
_cell.angle_alpha   90.00
_cell.angle_beta   90.00
_cell.angle_gamma   90.00
#
_symmetry.space_group_name_H-M   'P 1'
#
loop_
_entity.id
_entity.type
_entity.pdbx_description
1 polymer ?
#
loop_
_entity_poly.entity_id
_entity_poly.type
_entity_poly.pdbx_seq_one_letter_code
_entity_poly.pdbx_strand_id
1 'polypeptide(L)'
;MEKKAVKKECETGSNIPGPKFYTVEPCASSNAYEIKLLDKKIILDRAGIGETIAKTPAVLLVKFENCSLSIYASGRIMIKGIGKEKANADSISEKIISELVHSGALI
;
A
#
# COMPACT_ATOMS: atom_id res chain seq x y z
N MET A 1 -37.07 33.83 12.09
CA MET A 1 -37.62 32.53 11.63
C MET A 1 -36.96 32.24 10.29
N GLU A 2 -35.97 31.33 10.29
CA GLU A 2 -36.06 29.99 9.69
C GLU A 2 -35.69 30.03 8.18
N LYS A 3 -34.77 29.24 7.60
CA LYS A 3 -33.99 28.07 8.03
C LYS A 3 -32.69 28.01 7.20
N LYS A 4 -31.60 27.62 7.85
CA LYS A 4 -30.30 27.24 7.28
C LYS A 4 -30.16 25.73 7.52
N ALA A 5 -30.04 24.90 6.48
CA ALA A 5 -29.69 23.47 6.55
C ALA A 5 -29.19 23.05 5.16
N VAL A 6 -27.88 23.04 4.88
CA VAL A 6 -26.85 22.03 5.21
C VAL A 6 -26.91 20.80 4.28
N LYS A 7 -25.94 20.84 3.35
CA LYS A 7 -25.19 19.81 2.61
C LYS A 7 -25.58 18.32 2.74
N LYS A 8 -25.57 17.65 1.59
CA LYS A 8 -25.20 16.23 1.46
C LYS A 8 -24.47 16.02 0.13
N GLU A 9 -23.18 16.35 0.12
CA GLU A 9 -22.27 15.87 -0.91
C GLU A 9 -21.72 14.53 -0.42
N CYS A 10 -22.12 13.46 -1.09
CA CYS A 10 -21.52 12.14 -0.95
C CYS A 10 -20.15 12.17 -1.62
N GLU A 11 -19.11 12.48 -0.86
CA GLU A 11 -17.71 12.25 -1.24
C GLU A 11 -17.12 11.27 -0.23
N THR A 12 -17.03 10.01 -0.63
CA THR A 12 -16.23 8.98 0.07
C THR A 12 -15.29 8.42 -0.99
N GLY A 13 -13.97 8.58 -0.94
CA GLY A 13 -13.12 9.27 0.00
C GLY A 13 -11.68 8.87 -0.36
N SER A 14 -10.96 9.75 -1.05
CA SER A 14 -9.50 9.64 -1.26
C SER A 14 -8.91 11.04 -1.37
N ASN A 15 -8.95 11.80 -0.28
CA ASN A 15 -8.17 13.02 -0.18
C ASN A 15 -7.79 13.22 1.29
N ILE A 16 -6.76 12.49 1.74
CA ILE A 16 -6.07 12.82 2.98
C ILE A 16 -4.84 13.63 2.56
N PRO A 17 -4.87 14.98 2.62
CA PRO A 17 -3.69 15.81 2.42
C PRO A 17 -2.84 15.74 3.70
N GLY A 18 -2.22 14.59 3.92
CA GLY A 18 -1.05 14.46 4.79
C GLY A 18 0.19 14.27 3.90
N PRO A 19 1.41 14.53 4.40
CA PRO A 19 2.59 14.06 3.70
C PRO A 19 2.43 12.55 3.47
N LYS A 20 2.52 12.10 2.21
CA LYS A 20 2.53 10.66 1.93
C LYS A 20 3.68 10.07 2.75
N PHE A 21 3.37 9.21 3.72
CA PHE A 21 4.37 8.56 4.56
C PHE A 21 5.14 7.46 3.81
N TYR A 22 4.93 7.36 2.51
CA TYR A 22 5.58 6.42 1.63
C TYR A 22 5.89 7.05 0.27
N THR A 23 6.92 6.54 -0.40
CA THR A 23 7.24 6.85 -1.80
C THR A 23 7.08 5.59 -2.65
N VAL A 24 6.79 5.78 -3.94
CA VAL A 24 6.73 4.70 -4.94
C VAL A 24 7.79 4.99 -5.99
N GLU A 25 8.80 4.13 -6.07
CA GLU A 25 9.94 4.29 -6.96
C GLU A 25 10.04 3.13 -7.94
N PRO A 26 10.35 3.38 -9.23
CA PRO A 26 10.64 2.30 -10.17
C PRO A 26 11.94 1.58 -9.74
N CYS A 27 11.90 0.26 -9.70
CA CYS A 27 13.06 -0.57 -9.47
C CYS A 27 13.74 -0.87 -10.81
N ALA A 28 14.92 -0.29 -11.02
CA ALA A 28 15.64 -0.28 -12.30
C ALA A 28 15.99 -1.68 -12.85
N SER A 29 15.95 -2.73 -12.03
CA SER A 29 16.47 -4.06 -12.37
C SER A 29 15.42 -5.13 -12.69
N SER A 30 14.10 -4.88 -12.53
CA SER A 30 13.14 -6.01 -12.54
C SER A 30 11.70 -5.73 -13.01
N ASN A 31 11.43 -4.65 -13.77
CA ASN A 31 10.04 -4.24 -14.09
C ASN A 31 9.15 -4.26 -12.84
N ALA A 32 9.71 -3.75 -11.76
CA ALA A 32 9.13 -3.79 -10.43
C ALA A 32 9.05 -2.36 -9.91
N TYR A 33 8.15 -2.14 -8.97
CA TYR A 33 8.04 -0.89 -8.24
C TYR A 33 8.29 -1.17 -6.76
N GLU A 34 8.96 -0.25 -6.09
CA GLU A 34 9.22 -0.34 -4.66
C GLU A 34 8.44 0.75 -3.94
N ILE A 35 7.62 0.34 -2.98
CA ILE A 35 7.05 1.23 -1.98
C ILE A 35 8.04 1.33 -0.82
N LYS A 36 8.45 2.53 -0.47
CA LYS A 36 9.27 2.78 0.72
C LYS A 36 8.48 3.58 1.72
N LEU A 37 8.20 3.00 2.88
CA LEU A 37 7.69 3.75 4.03
C LEU A 37 8.83 4.63 4.59
N LEU A 38 8.55 5.90 4.84
CA LEU A 38 9.54 6.89 5.29
C LEU A 38 9.82 6.78 6.79
N ASP A 39 8.76 6.70 7.59
CA ASP A 39 8.84 6.73 9.06
C ASP A 39 8.05 5.59 9.72
N LYS A 40 7.75 4.54 8.97
CA LYS A 40 6.93 3.41 9.43
C LYS A 40 7.59 2.07 9.16
N LYS A 41 7.42 1.12 10.08
CA LYS A 41 7.80 -0.29 9.91
C LYS A 41 6.56 -1.15 9.70
N ILE A 42 6.79 -2.39 9.25
CA ILE A 42 5.71 -3.35 9.00
C ILE A 42 5.84 -4.54 9.94
N ILE A 43 4.79 -4.80 10.71
CA ILE A 43 4.63 -6.03 11.46
C ILE A 43 4.09 -7.10 10.51
N LEU A 44 4.98 -7.98 10.04
CA LEU A 44 4.65 -9.02 9.04
C LEU A 44 3.54 -9.96 9.50
N ASP A 45 3.41 -10.24 10.80
CA ASP A 45 2.34 -11.05 11.38
C ASP A 45 0.95 -10.43 11.23
N ARG A 46 0.88 -9.11 11.08
CA ARG A 46 -0.37 -8.35 10.98
C ARG A 46 -0.67 -7.87 9.57
N ALA A 47 0.21 -8.13 8.59
CA ALA A 47 0.08 -7.59 7.24
C ALA A 47 -1.23 -7.98 6.55
N GLY A 48 -1.77 -9.18 6.83
CA GLY A 48 -3.15 -9.54 6.47
C GLY A 48 -3.54 -9.39 4.99
N ILE A 49 -2.58 -9.36 4.06
CA ILE A 49 -2.79 -8.99 2.67
C ILE A 49 -2.55 -10.16 1.72
N GLY A 50 -3.50 -10.41 0.81
CA GLY A 50 -3.37 -11.41 -0.25
C GLY A 50 -3.16 -12.85 0.26
N GLU A 51 -2.66 -13.71 -0.63
CA GLU A 51 -2.32 -15.10 -0.31
C GLU A 51 -0.84 -15.20 0.08
N THR A 52 -0.56 -15.68 1.30
CA THR A 52 0.83 -15.86 1.76
C THR A 52 1.48 -17.04 1.07
N ILE A 53 2.54 -16.78 0.30
CA ILE A 53 3.35 -17.79 -0.39
C ILE A 53 4.43 -18.33 0.55
N ALA A 54 5.15 -17.42 1.21
CA ALA A 54 6.22 -17.75 2.12
C ALA A 54 6.41 -16.63 3.14
N LYS A 55 6.86 -16.99 4.34
CA LYS A 55 7.11 -16.05 5.42
C LYS A 55 8.41 -16.36 6.12
N THR A 56 9.18 -15.31 6.37
CA THR A 56 10.39 -15.32 7.18
C THR A 56 10.31 -14.19 8.21
N PRO A 57 11.22 -14.12 9.19
CA PRO A 57 11.27 -12.99 10.12
C PRO A 57 11.50 -11.64 9.45
N ALA A 58 12.12 -11.61 8.26
CA ALA A 58 12.51 -10.36 7.58
C ALA A 58 11.60 -10.00 6.39
N VAL A 59 11.02 -11.00 5.72
CA VAL A 59 10.20 -10.81 4.52
C VAL A 59 8.98 -11.73 4.49
N LEU A 60 7.85 -11.17 4.04
CA LEU A 60 6.62 -11.86 3.70
C LEU A 60 6.43 -11.80 2.17
N LEU A 61 6.36 -12.98 1.54
CA LEU A 61 6.05 -13.12 0.13
C LEU A 61 4.56 -13.44 -0.02
N VAL A 62 3.89 -12.64 -0.81
CA VAL A 62 2.43 -12.68 -0.94
C VAL A 62 2.03 -12.52 -2.39
N LYS A 63 1.02 -13.27 -2.83
CA LYS A 63 0.34 -13.07 -4.09
C LYS A 63 -0.84 -12.13 -3.85
N PHE A 64 -0.90 -11.04 -4.60
CA PHE A 64 -1.95 -10.04 -4.45
C PHE A 64 -2.48 -9.67 -5.83
N GLU A 65 -3.77 -9.91 -6.07
CA GLU A 65 -4.39 -9.76 -7.39
C GLU A 65 -3.52 -10.42 -8.50
N ASN A 66 -3.10 -9.66 -9.50
CA ASN A 66 -2.27 -10.11 -10.62
C ASN A 66 -0.77 -9.84 -10.41
N CYS A 67 -0.33 -9.55 -9.17
CA CYS A 67 1.05 -9.23 -8.87
C CYS A 67 1.62 -10.07 -7.72
N SER A 68 2.95 -10.07 -7.63
CA SER A 68 3.68 -10.69 -6.52
C SER A 68 4.30 -9.59 -5.67
N LEU A 69 4.08 -9.68 -4.36
CA LEU A 69 4.55 -8.73 -3.38
C LEU A 69 5.66 -9.36 -2.52
N SER A 70 6.70 -8.59 -2.27
CA SER A 70 7.72 -8.88 -1.26
C SER A 70 7.67 -7.78 -0.21
N ILE A 71 7.08 -8.06 0.94
CA ILE A 71 6.88 -7.12 2.04
C ILE A 71 7.99 -7.33 3.05
N TYR A 72 8.84 -6.33 3.25
CA TYR A 72 9.95 -6.38 4.19
C TYR A 72 9.57 -5.69 5.50
N ALA A 73 9.95 -6.29 6.63
CA ALA A 73 9.72 -5.73 7.96
C ALA A 73 10.32 -4.31 8.13
N SER A 74 11.33 -3.99 7.31
CA SER A 74 11.98 -2.68 7.25
C SER A 74 11.10 -1.54 6.71
N GLY A 75 9.87 -1.81 6.27
CA GLY A 75 9.01 -0.81 5.63
C GLY A 75 9.22 -0.67 4.12
N ARG A 76 9.80 -1.68 3.47
CA ARG A 76 9.91 -1.72 2.00
C ARG A 76 8.94 -2.75 1.46
N ILE A 77 8.33 -2.47 0.31
CA ILE A 77 7.43 -3.40 -0.36
C ILE A 77 7.79 -3.41 -1.84
N MET A 78 8.18 -4.57 -2.36
CA MET A 78 8.47 -4.74 -3.77
C MET A 78 7.26 -5.33 -4.48
N ILE A 79 6.80 -4.66 -5.53
CA ILE A 79 5.71 -5.08 -6.38
C ILE A 79 6.28 -5.60 -7.70
N LYS A 80 6.05 -6.87 -8.01
CA LYS A 80 6.50 -7.52 -9.25
C LYS A 80 5.30 -7.94 -10.09
N GLY A 81 5.43 -7.85 -11.42
CA GLY A 81 4.43 -8.36 -12.36
C GLY A 81 3.31 -7.38 -12.74
N ILE A 82 3.42 -6.09 -12.39
CA ILE A 82 2.39 -5.06 -12.68
C ILE A 82 2.57 -4.33 -14.03
N GLY A 83 3.49 -4.79 -14.87
CA GLY A 83 3.82 -4.11 -16.13
C GLY A 83 4.63 -2.82 -15.94
N LYS A 84 4.78 -2.02 -17.00
CA LYS A 84 5.59 -0.78 -17.02
C LYS A 84 4.78 0.50 -16.76
N GLU A 85 3.47 0.38 -16.57
CA GLU A 85 2.59 1.53 -16.42
C GLU A 85 2.62 2.05 -14.99
N LYS A 86 3.12 3.27 -14.81
CA LYS A 86 3.22 3.91 -13.49
C LYS A 86 1.85 4.10 -12.82
N ALA A 87 0.81 4.41 -13.59
CA ALA A 87 -0.55 4.58 -13.06
C ALA A 87 -1.06 3.30 -12.36
N ASN A 88 -0.70 2.12 -12.89
CA ASN A 88 -1.03 0.84 -12.27
C ASN A 88 -0.25 0.64 -10.97
N ALA A 89 1.03 1.05 -10.93
CA ALA A 89 1.85 0.99 -9.73
C ALA A 89 1.31 1.88 -8.60
N ASP A 90 0.91 3.12 -8.91
CA ASP A 90 0.35 4.05 -7.93
C ASP A 90 -0.97 3.51 -7.36
N SER A 91 -1.89 3.03 -8.21
CA SER A 91 -3.18 2.45 -7.77
C SER A 91 -3.01 1.19 -6.92
N ILE A 92 -2.14 0.27 -7.32
CA ILE A 92 -1.85 -0.93 -6.53
C ILE A 92 -1.17 -0.56 -5.20
N SER A 93 -0.28 0.42 -5.20
CA SER A 93 0.40 0.86 -3.99
C SER A 93 -0.59 1.43 -2.98
N GLU A 94 -1.56 2.23 -3.43
CA GLU A 94 -2.62 2.75 -2.57
C GLU A 94 -3.46 1.64 -1.94
N LYS A 95 -3.86 0.63 -2.72
CA LYS A 95 -4.57 -0.55 -2.20
C LYS A 95 -3.75 -1.28 -1.13
N ILE A 96 -2.48 -1.57 -1.41
CA ILE A 96 -1.58 -2.28 -0.48
C ILE A 96 -1.44 -1.50 0.82
N ILE A 97 -1.17 -0.20 0.73
CA ILE A 97 -1.01 0.64 1.92
C ILE A 97 -2.33 0.73 2.70
N SER A 98 -3.46 0.85 2.03
CA SER A 98 -4.78 0.84 2.68
C SER A 98 -5.02 -0.45 3.48
N GLU A 99 -4.73 -1.61 2.89
CA GLU A 99 -4.86 -2.91 3.57
C GLU A 99 -3.94 -3.01 4.79
N LEU A 100 -2.66 -2.59 4.67
CA LEU A 100 -1.70 -2.61 5.76
C LEU A 100 -2.06 -1.65 6.91
N VAL A 101 -2.68 -0.51 6.59
CA VAL A 101 -3.22 0.41 7.61
C VAL A 101 -4.43 -0.23 8.29
N HIS A 102 -5.37 -0.79 7.52
CA HIS A 102 -6.57 -1.42 8.04
C HIS A 102 -6.26 -2.62 8.95
N SER A 103 -5.24 -3.39 8.59
CA SER A 103 -4.79 -4.56 9.36
C SER A 103 -3.95 -4.21 10.59
N GLY A 104 -3.61 -2.93 10.79
CA GLY A 104 -2.76 -2.48 11.90
C GLY A 104 -1.32 -2.99 11.80
N ALA A 105 -0.84 -3.26 10.58
CA ALA A 105 0.51 -3.73 10.33
C ALA A 105 1.55 -2.61 10.35
N LEU A 106 1.14 -1.35 10.15
CA LEU A 106 2.05 -0.21 10.12
C LEU A 106 2.25 0.38 11.52
N ILE A 107 3.51 0.42 11.98
CA ILE A 107 3.92 1.08 13.23
C ILE A 107 4.82 2.26 12.94
#